data_AF-A0AA45L7U9-F1
#
_entry.id   AF-A0AA45L7U9-F1
#
_cell.length_a   1.000
_cell.length_b   1.000
_cell.length_c   1.000
_cell.angle_alpha   90.00
_cell.angle_beta   90.00
_cell.angle_gamma   90.00
#
_symmetry.space_group_name_H-M   'P 1'
#
loop_
_entity.id
_entity.type
_entity.pdbx_description
1 polymer ?
#
loop_
_entity_poly.entity_id
_entity_poly.type
_entity_poly.pdbx_seq_one_letter_code
_entity_poly.pdbx_strand_id
1 'polypeptide(L)'
;MRESNVSVNKPGRRRGAPATALSAVAVVLMAGAAVVATTTAASAATPAAGTTYTIAVKNSGKCLDVLDGDTANGALVAQWDCWNGAMQQWTLRDAGSGVFTVVNVATGKCLDIPYGTTEYYVQAQQWSCSGDTMQRWRFTASGSGTYQLVNVASGLCLSNKDAGQGLGVPVVQEGCTANSNKQWLFTPAASAEKPTVAADGTGTYRKVQDAVNAAPSNSSARTVITVKAGTYREVVTVPADKPNITLRGLGSGPSNTVIVYNNSAYTHGTSNSASFFARGAGFVAENLTISNDLDESSVPSGAQAVALQTNADRIVLRNVRLLGDQDTFLVNDATRAYVVDSYVEGTVDFVFGGGTVVFHRTTVHEKRSGGGPITAASTGAGKKYGFLFYRSTITGAADDVTQLGRPWRPDAQVLYRESTLSATVRTSEPWTDMSDNSWRNARFLEYRNTGSGAGSNSNRPQLSDSQAAEYTPQKYLAGSDGWNPIS
;
A
#
# COMPACT_ATOMS: atom_id res chain seq x y z
N MET A 1 122.45 30.73 -44.24
CA MET A 1 122.95 30.76 -42.85
C MET A 1 121.80 31.27 -41.99
N ARG A 2 121.58 30.75 -40.77
CA ARG A 2 120.70 31.38 -39.76
C ARG A 2 119.18 31.28 -40.07
N GLU A 3 118.23 31.31 -39.12
CA GLU A 3 118.21 31.48 -37.65
C GLU A 3 116.78 31.09 -37.17
N SER A 4 116.66 30.27 -36.11
CA SER A 4 116.03 30.55 -34.78
C SER A 4 114.49 30.79 -34.76
N ASN A 5 113.66 30.45 -33.76
CA ASN A 5 113.65 29.70 -32.48
C ASN A 5 112.13 29.54 -32.10
N VAL A 6 111.58 28.35 -31.77
CA VAL A 6 111.29 27.76 -30.43
C VAL A 6 109.81 27.81 -29.93
N SER A 7 109.26 26.60 -29.67
CA SER A 7 108.44 26.14 -28.49
C SER A 7 106.88 26.11 -28.42
N VAL A 8 106.36 24.86 -28.41
CA VAL A 8 105.47 24.15 -27.41
C VAL A 8 103.92 24.25 -27.37
N ASN A 9 103.31 23.03 -27.37
CA ASN A 9 102.07 22.41 -26.82
C ASN A 9 100.61 22.81 -27.17
N LYS A 10 99.91 21.80 -27.76
CA LYS A 10 98.67 21.05 -27.34
C LYS A 10 97.29 21.78 -27.22
N PRO A 11 96.13 21.05 -27.24
CA PRO A 11 95.37 20.74 -28.45
C PRO A 11 93.86 21.15 -28.41
N GLY A 12 93.15 21.07 -29.54
CA GLY A 12 91.69 21.28 -29.56
C GLY A 12 90.96 20.98 -30.89
N ARG A 13 90.05 20.00 -30.83
CA ARG A 13 88.73 19.81 -31.48
C ARG A 13 88.32 20.51 -32.81
N ARG A 14 87.59 19.69 -33.61
CA ARG A 14 86.24 19.85 -34.24
C ARG A 14 86.09 20.20 -35.74
N ARG A 15 85.16 19.44 -36.39
CA ARG A 15 84.02 19.81 -37.31
C ARG A 15 83.98 19.27 -38.75
N GLY A 16 82.74 18.94 -39.18
CA GLY A 16 82.22 18.73 -40.58
C GLY A 16 82.11 17.24 -40.98
N ALA A 17 81.06 16.68 -41.60
CA ALA A 17 79.96 17.19 -42.46
C ALA A 17 78.81 16.11 -42.60
N PRO A 18 77.68 16.37 -43.34
CA PRO A 18 76.32 15.77 -43.14
C PRO A 18 75.76 14.89 -44.29
N ALA A 19 74.55 14.29 -44.13
CA ALA A 19 73.45 14.24 -45.14
C ALA A 19 72.22 13.32 -44.80
N THR A 20 71.02 13.82 -45.16
CA THR A 20 69.75 13.15 -45.59
C THR A 20 68.79 12.42 -44.61
N ALA A 21 67.49 12.56 -44.89
CA ALA A 21 66.33 12.39 -44.01
C ALA A 21 65.46 11.16 -44.32
N LEU A 22 64.75 10.65 -43.31
CA LEU A 22 63.53 9.84 -43.43
C LEU A 22 62.65 10.03 -42.19
N SER A 23 61.37 10.32 -42.42
CA SER A 23 60.32 10.55 -41.41
C SER A 23 59.98 9.31 -40.61
N ALA A 24 59.86 9.46 -39.28
CA ALA A 24 59.21 8.49 -38.40
C ALA A 24 58.16 9.22 -37.53
N VAL A 25 56.92 8.75 -37.60
CA VAL A 25 55.80 9.18 -36.74
C VAL A 25 56.01 8.61 -35.35
N ALA A 26 56.19 9.46 -34.34
CA ALA A 26 56.26 9.05 -32.94
C ALA A 26 54.85 9.05 -32.33
N VAL A 27 54.33 7.86 -32.02
CA VAL A 27 53.16 7.68 -31.15
C VAL A 27 53.62 7.91 -29.70
N VAL A 28 53.14 9.00 -29.09
CA VAL A 28 53.34 9.26 -27.66
C VAL A 28 52.31 8.43 -26.89
N LEU A 29 52.74 7.30 -26.33
CA LEU A 29 51.98 6.56 -25.31
C LEU A 29 52.06 7.35 -23.98
N MET A 30 51.03 8.13 -23.69
CA MET A 30 50.81 8.68 -22.34
C MET A 30 50.35 7.54 -21.44
N ALA A 31 51.26 6.99 -20.63
CA ALA A 31 50.91 6.11 -19.52
C ALA A 31 50.19 6.95 -18.45
N GLY A 32 48.86 7.04 -18.54
CA GLY A 32 48.03 7.54 -17.46
C GLY A 32 48.05 6.55 -16.31
N ALA A 33 48.74 6.88 -15.22
CA ALA A 33 48.58 6.17 -13.96
C ALA A 33 47.15 6.38 -13.47
N ALA A 34 46.29 5.39 -13.67
CA ALA A 34 44.96 5.36 -13.08
C ALA A 34 45.13 5.22 -11.56
N VAL A 35 45.01 6.34 -10.85
CA VAL A 35 44.80 6.31 -9.40
C VAL A 35 43.39 5.74 -9.20
N VAL A 36 43.32 4.43 -8.96
CA VAL A 36 42.09 3.80 -8.50
C VAL A 36 41.87 4.29 -7.07
N ALA A 37 41.08 5.35 -6.93
CA ALA A 37 40.51 5.72 -5.65
C ALA A 37 39.58 4.58 -5.22
N THR A 38 40.07 3.71 -4.36
CA THR A 38 39.21 2.76 -3.65
C THR A 38 38.34 3.59 -2.71
N THR A 39 37.12 3.89 -3.15
CA THR A 39 36.06 4.33 -2.24
C THR A 39 35.83 3.19 -1.27
N THR A 40 36.38 3.30 -0.07
CA THR A 40 35.92 2.49 1.04
C THR A 40 34.42 2.77 1.16
N ALA A 41 33.60 1.73 1.02
CA ALA A 41 32.19 1.83 1.38
C ALA A 41 32.16 2.36 2.81
N ALA A 42 31.63 3.57 2.99
CA ALA A 42 31.53 4.20 4.30
C ALA A 42 30.89 3.18 5.24
N SER A 43 31.59 2.83 6.33
CA SER A 43 30.97 2.18 7.48
C SER A 43 29.68 2.94 7.77
N ALA A 44 28.54 2.26 7.71
CA ALA A 44 27.25 2.88 8.01
C ALA A 44 27.38 3.61 9.35
N ALA A 45 27.12 4.92 9.34
CA ALA A 45 27.12 5.70 10.56
C ALA A 45 26.09 5.09 11.52
N THR A 46 26.49 4.86 12.78
CA THR A 46 25.59 4.42 13.85
C THR A 46 24.32 5.28 13.83
N PRO A 47 23.11 4.70 13.98
CA PRO A 47 21.88 5.46 14.06
C PRO A 47 22.02 6.59 15.09
N ALA A 48 21.76 7.82 14.66
CA ALA A 48 22.06 9.02 15.42
C ALA A 48 20.89 9.38 16.34
N ALA A 49 21.21 9.80 17.57
CA ALA A 49 20.23 10.40 18.46
C ALA A 49 19.59 11.64 17.81
N GLY A 50 18.33 11.91 18.15
CA GLY A 50 17.54 13.00 17.58
C GLY A 50 17.02 12.74 16.17
N THR A 51 17.46 11.67 15.50
CA THR A 51 17.01 11.32 14.15
C THR A 51 15.83 10.36 14.23
N THR A 52 14.88 10.56 13.31
CA THR A 52 13.74 9.66 13.13
C THR A 52 14.04 8.67 12.01
N TYR A 53 13.68 7.41 12.22
CA TYR A 53 13.93 6.32 11.28
C TYR A 53 12.67 5.53 11.00
N THR A 54 12.53 5.02 9.78
CA THR A 54 11.84 3.73 9.58
C THR A 54 12.86 2.63 9.85
N ILE A 55 12.43 1.64 10.64
CA ILE A 55 13.28 0.52 11.07
C ILE A 55 12.73 -0.74 10.40
N ALA A 56 13.45 -1.34 9.46
CA ALA A 56 12.98 -2.48 8.68
C ALA A 56 13.77 -3.75 8.97
N VAL A 57 13.09 -4.89 9.12
CA VAL A 57 13.78 -6.17 9.32
C VAL A 57 14.31 -6.70 7.99
N LYS A 58 15.57 -7.16 7.98
CA LYS A 58 16.28 -7.55 6.76
C LYS A 58 15.68 -8.78 6.06
N ASN A 59 15.07 -9.72 6.80
CA ASN A 59 14.55 -10.96 6.19
C ASN A 59 13.30 -10.76 5.31
N SER A 60 12.48 -9.74 5.60
CA SER A 60 11.24 -9.47 4.86
C SER A 60 11.23 -8.09 4.19
N GLY A 61 12.10 -7.17 4.60
CA GLY A 61 12.08 -5.76 4.18
C GLY A 61 10.93 -4.95 4.79
N LYS A 62 10.18 -5.51 5.73
CA LYS A 62 9.01 -4.90 6.37
C LYS A 62 9.41 -4.06 7.58
N CYS A 63 8.62 -3.02 7.86
CA CYS A 63 8.89 -2.02 8.88
C CYS A 63 8.36 -2.42 10.25
N LEU A 64 9.06 -2.00 11.30
CA LEU A 64 8.64 -2.05 12.69
C LEU A 64 7.43 -1.14 12.90
N ASP A 65 6.31 -1.73 13.28
CA ASP A 65 4.98 -1.12 13.23
C ASP A 65 4.25 -1.32 14.56
N VAL A 66 3.60 -0.28 15.06
CA VAL A 66 2.61 -0.39 16.14
C VAL A 66 1.27 -0.75 15.52
N LEU A 67 0.80 -1.97 15.77
CA LEU A 67 -0.36 -2.56 15.10
C LEU A 67 -1.58 -1.64 15.17
N ASP A 68 -2.26 -1.51 14.02
CA ASP A 68 -3.48 -0.72 13.81
C ASP A 68 -3.36 0.76 14.22
N GLY A 69 -2.14 1.27 14.40
CA GLY A 69 -1.90 2.61 14.94
C GLY A 69 -2.45 2.79 16.36
N ASP A 70 -2.61 1.69 17.12
CA ASP A 70 -3.15 1.73 18.48
C ASP A 70 -2.29 2.66 19.34
N THR A 71 -2.96 3.52 20.11
CA THR A 71 -2.33 4.55 20.93
C THR A 71 -2.23 4.14 22.40
N ALA A 72 -2.74 2.97 22.79
CA ALA A 72 -2.72 2.50 24.17
C ALA A 72 -1.33 2.05 24.63
N ASN A 73 -1.13 2.08 25.96
CA ASN A 73 -0.04 1.35 26.59
C ASN A 73 -0.30 -0.15 26.46
N GLY A 74 0.70 -0.90 26.01
CA GLY A 74 0.57 -2.32 25.72
C GLY A 74 0.19 -2.64 24.28
N ALA A 75 0.00 -1.63 23.43
CA ALA A 75 -0.18 -1.85 21.99
C ALA A 75 1.03 -2.58 21.42
N LEU A 76 0.74 -3.68 20.70
CA LEU A 76 1.74 -4.65 20.27
C LEU A 76 2.51 -4.17 19.03
N VAL A 77 3.78 -4.53 18.98
CA VAL A 77 4.67 -4.21 17.86
C VAL A 77 4.84 -5.45 16.96
N ALA A 78 4.73 -5.24 15.66
CA ALA A 78 4.84 -6.28 14.64
C ALA A 78 5.60 -5.76 13.41
N GLN A 79 5.84 -6.63 12.42
CA GLN A 79 6.27 -6.18 11.10
C GLN A 79 5.06 -5.87 10.21
N TRP A 80 5.16 -4.83 9.40
CA TRP A 80 4.17 -4.49 8.37
C TRP A 80 4.81 -3.91 7.12
N ASP A 81 4.08 -3.85 6.01
CA ASP A 81 4.58 -3.19 4.79
C ASP A 81 5.04 -1.77 5.10
N CYS A 82 6.21 -1.37 4.62
CA CYS A 82 6.71 -0.02 4.84
C CYS A 82 5.88 0.99 4.03
N TRP A 83 5.11 1.85 4.71
CA TRP A 83 4.31 2.90 4.07
C TRP A 83 4.65 4.31 4.56
N ASN A 84 5.69 4.43 5.40
CA ASN A 84 6.23 5.68 5.96
C ASN A 84 5.22 6.47 6.80
N GLY A 85 4.28 5.76 7.44
CA GLY A 85 3.35 6.35 8.40
C GLY A 85 4.02 6.67 9.73
N ALA A 86 3.47 7.63 10.48
CA ALA A 86 4.02 8.04 11.78
C ALA A 86 4.14 6.88 12.80
N MET A 87 3.29 5.85 12.70
CA MET A 87 3.36 4.66 13.57
C MET A 87 4.48 3.68 13.20
N GLN A 88 5.11 3.84 12.03
CA GLN A 88 6.30 3.11 11.59
C GLN A 88 7.58 3.93 11.73
N GLN A 89 7.45 5.17 12.21
CA GLN A 89 8.56 6.09 12.41
C GLN A 89 8.96 6.11 13.88
N TRP A 90 10.25 6.01 14.13
CA TRP A 90 10.82 5.89 15.45
C TRP A 90 11.95 6.90 15.63
N THR A 91 11.77 7.85 16.55
CA THR A 91 12.81 8.80 16.95
C THR A 91 13.73 8.17 17.98
N LEU A 92 15.03 8.19 17.72
CA LEU A 92 16.02 7.76 18.69
C LEU A 92 16.30 8.89 19.67
N ARG A 93 16.08 8.66 20.97
CA ARG A 93 16.54 9.59 22.01
C ARG A 93 17.70 8.98 22.76
N ASP A 94 18.74 9.77 22.96
CA ASP A 94 19.90 9.35 23.74
C ASP A 94 19.49 9.08 25.19
N ALA A 95 19.87 7.92 25.70
CA ALA A 95 19.69 7.50 27.09
C ALA A 95 21.05 7.34 27.82
N GLY A 96 22.13 7.84 27.22
CA GLY A 96 23.49 7.83 27.75
C GLY A 96 24.27 6.56 27.40
N SER A 97 25.59 6.68 27.32
CA SER A 97 26.52 5.54 27.15
C SER A 97 26.21 4.63 25.95
N GLY A 98 25.78 5.21 24.82
CA GLY A 98 25.47 4.46 23.59
C GLY A 98 24.17 3.64 23.67
N VAL A 99 23.30 3.99 24.61
CA VAL A 99 21.96 3.41 24.79
C VAL A 99 20.92 4.41 24.31
N PHE A 100 19.84 3.92 23.71
CA PHE A 100 18.77 4.75 23.19
C PHE A 100 17.41 4.30 23.74
N THR A 101 16.49 5.23 23.91
CA THR A 101 15.05 4.90 23.85
C THR A 101 14.58 5.07 22.41
N VAL A 102 13.79 4.12 21.91
CA VAL A 102 13.24 4.11 20.55
C VAL A 102 11.79 4.57 20.65
N VAL A 103 11.49 5.80 20.23
CA VAL A 103 10.21 6.48 20.51
C VAL A 103 9.35 6.54 19.26
N ASN A 104 8.15 5.98 19.31
CA ASN A 104 7.20 6.04 18.20
C ASN A 104 6.75 7.48 17.93
N VAL A 105 6.78 7.90 16.67
CA VAL A 105 6.44 9.28 16.29
C VAL A 105 4.94 9.56 16.41
N ALA A 106 4.07 8.59 16.11
CA ALA A 106 2.62 8.79 16.22
C ALA A 106 2.15 8.98 17.68
N THR A 107 2.74 8.25 18.62
CA THR A 107 2.23 8.17 20.01
C THR A 107 3.13 8.84 21.04
N GLY A 108 4.39 9.11 20.72
CA GLY A 108 5.40 9.57 21.68
C GLY A 108 5.81 8.52 22.72
N LYS A 109 5.38 7.26 22.56
CA LYS A 109 5.67 6.14 23.49
C LYS A 109 6.93 5.38 23.08
N CYS A 110 7.55 4.70 24.03
CA CYS A 110 8.79 3.98 23.86
C CYS A 110 8.55 2.52 23.49
N LEU A 111 9.39 1.97 22.60
CA LEU A 111 9.51 0.53 22.37
C LEU A 111 9.94 -0.16 23.66
N ASP A 112 9.12 -1.11 24.09
CA ASP A 112 9.12 -1.66 25.44
C ASP A 112 9.04 -3.20 25.39
N ILE A 113 9.81 -3.85 26.27
CA ILE A 113 9.62 -5.26 26.58
C ILE A 113 8.74 -5.35 27.85
N PRO A 114 7.55 -5.98 27.76
CA PRO A 114 6.62 -6.05 28.88
C PRO A 114 7.29 -6.53 30.17
N TYR A 115 7.11 -5.76 31.24
CA TYR A 115 7.60 -6.05 32.59
C TYR A 115 9.12 -6.25 32.73
N GLY A 116 9.91 -5.93 31.70
CA GLY A 116 11.36 -6.13 31.69
C GLY A 116 11.79 -7.59 31.84
N THR A 117 10.94 -8.53 31.44
CA THR A 117 11.20 -9.96 31.51
C THR A 117 12.41 -10.38 30.66
N THR A 118 13.08 -11.46 31.07
CA THR A 118 14.17 -12.11 30.32
C THR A 118 13.69 -13.33 29.53
N GLU A 119 12.38 -13.56 29.46
CA GLU A 119 11.79 -14.67 28.72
C GLU A 119 11.91 -14.49 27.21
N TYR A 120 12.14 -15.60 26.52
CA TYR A 120 12.19 -15.66 25.07
C TYR A 120 10.79 -15.56 24.48
N TYR A 121 10.71 -15.01 23.27
CA TYR A 121 9.49 -14.90 22.46
C TYR A 121 8.41 -13.97 23.02
N VAL A 122 8.73 -13.15 24.02
CA VAL A 122 7.85 -12.09 24.49
C VAL A 122 7.78 -11.00 23.42
N GLN A 123 6.57 -10.69 22.97
CA GLN A 123 6.31 -9.65 21.98
C GLN A 123 6.57 -8.26 22.57
N ALA A 124 7.29 -7.44 21.82
CA ALA A 124 7.49 -6.05 22.16
C ALA A 124 6.17 -5.27 22.05
N GLN A 125 6.04 -4.24 22.88
CA GLN A 125 4.91 -3.34 22.91
C GLN A 125 5.41 -1.89 22.83
N GLN A 126 4.49 -0.94 22.78
CA GLN A 126 4.79 0.43 23.18
C GLN A 126 4.26 0.72 24.58
N TRP A 127 4.97 1.57 25.32
CA TRP A 127 4.54 2.05 26.62
C TRP A 127 5.00 3.50 26.84
N SER A 128 4.29 4.25 27.68
CA SER A 128 4.72 5.57 28.13
C SER A 128 6.21 5.55 28.54
N CYS A 129 7.00 6.46 27.97
CA CYS A 129 8.44 6.49 28.23
C CYS A 129 8.72 6.79 29.70
N SER A 130 9.32 5.84 30.42
CA SER A 130 9.74 5.98 31.82
C SER A 130 11.26 6.09 31.99
N GLY A 131 12.04 5.69 30.98
CA GLY A 131 13.51 5.69 31.04
C GLY A 131 14.12 4.45 31.68
N ASP A 132 13.28 3.51 32.11
CA ASP A 132 13.67 2.24 32.71
C ASP A 132 14.43 1.32 31.72
N THR A 133 15.11 0.30 32.24
CA THR A 133 16.00 -0.58 31.45
C THR A 133 15.28 -1.34 30.32
N MET A 134 13.99 -1.66 30.44
CA MET A 134 13.27 -2.42 29.41
C MET A 134 12.76 -1.59 28.23
N GLN A 135 12.93 -0.26 28.27
CA GLN A 135 12.71 0.68 27.15
C GLN A 135 14.02 1.15 26.52
N ARG A 136 15.14 0.62 26.98
CA ARG A 136 16.48 1.04 26.59
C ARG A 136 17.14 -0.02 25.73
N TRP A 137 17.76 0.42 24.65
CA TRP A 137 18.26 -0.43 23.58
C TRP A 137 19.70 -0.06 23.24
N ARG A 138 20.57 -1.07 23.13
CA ARG A 138 21.91 -0.95 22.55
C ARG A 138 21.88 -1.42 21.11
N PHE A 139 22.51 -0.67 20.20
CA PHE A 139 22.61 -1.06 18.81
C PHE A 139 23.97 -1.68 18.52
N THR A 140 23.96 -2.96 18.16
CA THR A 140 25.17 -3.69 17.78
C THR A 140 25.17 -3.89 16.27
N ALA A 141 26.21 -3.42 15.58
CA ALA A 141 26.33 -3.60 14.13
C ALA A 141 26.31 -5.10 13.78
N SER A 142 25.47 -5.47 12.82
CA SER A 142 25.22 -6.87 12.42
C SER A 142 25.09 -6.98 10.90
N GLY A 143 26.08 -6.46 10.16
CA GLY A 143 26.13 -6.47 8.69
C GLY A 143 26.09 -5.07 8.07
N SER A 144 26.20 -5.00 6.73
CA SER A 144 26.23 -3.71 6.01
C SER A 144 24.93 -2.92 6.23
N GLY A 145 25.01 -1.84 7.00
CA GLY A 145 23.89 -0.93 7.29
C GLY A 145 22.83 -1.46 8.27
N THR A 146 23.05 -2.61 8.90
CA THR A 146 22.05 -3.25 9.78
C THR A 146 22.55 -3.46 11.19
N TYR A 147 21.63 -3.39 12.16
CA TYR A 147 21.94 -3.46 13.58
C TYR A 147 21.01 -4.46 14.28
N GLN A 148 21.53 -5.10 15.33
CA GLN A 148 20.74 -5.77 16.34
C GLN A 148 20.32 -4.74 17.41
N LEU A 149 19.06 -4.74 17.80
CA LEU A 149 18.56 -3.96 18.93
C LEU A 149 18.56 -4.86 20.17
N VAL A 150 19.52 -4.64 21.05
CA VAL A 150 19.70 -5.42 22.29
C VAL A 150 19.04 -4.69 23.45
N ASN A 151 18.04 -5.29 24.07
CA ASN A 151 17.35 -4.71 25.22
C ASN A 151 18.30 -4.64 26.42
N VAL A 152 18.30 -3.52 27.15
CA VAL A 152 19.22 -3.31 28.29
C VAL A 152 18.81 -4.12 29.52
N ALA A 153 17.52 -4.39 29.73
CA ALA A 153 17.05 -5.20 30.87
C ALA A 153 17.38 -6.69 30.66
N SER A 154 17.07 -7.24 29.49
CA SER A 154 17.18 -8.69 29.25
C SER A 154 18.48 -9.13 28.58
N GLY A 155 19.19 -8.24 27.88
CA GLY A 155 20.31 -8.61 27.02
C GLY A 155 19.91 -9.39 25.77
N LEU A 156 18.62 -9.55 25.49
CA LEU A 156 18.08 -10.23 24.31
C LEU A 156 17.90 -9.26 23.14
N CYS A 157 17.86 -9.82 21.93
CA CYS A 157 17.71 -9.08 20.69
C CYS A 157 16.25 -9.02 20.25
N LEU A 158 15.84 -7.85 19.76
CA LEU A 158 14.60 -7.68 19.02
C LEU A 158 14.63 -8.52 17.74
N SER A 159 13.60 -9.30 17.49
CA SER A 159 13.52 -10.25 16.39
C SER A 159 12.14 -10.32 15.76
N ASN A 160 12.10 -10.43 14.44
CA ASN A 160 10.93 -10.86 13.71
C ASN A 160 10.71 -12.37 13.92
N LYS A 161 9.61 -12.74 14.58
CA LYS A 161 9.35 -14.09 15.06
C LYS A 161 9.40 -15.12 13.93
N ASP A 162 10.16 -16.19 14.17
CA ASP A 162 10.33 -17.35 13.27
C ASP A 162 10.75 -16.99 11.83
N ALA A 163 11.33 -15.79 11.64
CA ALA A 163 11.64 -15.23 10.33
C ALA A 163 10.44 -15.16 9.37
N GLY A 164 9.22 -15.00 9.91
CA GLY A 164 7.99 -14.90 9.11
C GLY A 164 8.04 -13.75 8.10
N GLN A 165 7.40 -13.93 6.95
CA GLN A 165 7.33 -12.92 5.88
C GLN A 165 5.96 -12.26 5.72
N GLY A 166 4.93 -12.77 6.42
CA GLY A 166 3.58 -12.22 6.40
C GLY A 166 3.45 -10.88 7.11
N LEU A 167 2.35 -10.18 6.88
CA LEU A 167 1.96 -9.00 7.65
C LEU A 167 1.58 -9.38 9.08
N GLY A 168 1.89 -8.53 10.04
CA GLY A 168 1.51 -8.73 11.44
C GLY A 168 2.33 -9.79 12.17
N VAL A 169 3.45 -10.25 11.61
CA VAL A 169 4.34 -11.19 12.33
C VAL A 169 4.86 -10.50 13.59
N PRO A 170 4.70 -11.11 14.78
CA PRO A 170 5.14 -10.54 16.04
C PRO A 170 6.62 -10.17 16.04
N VAL A 171 6.92 -8.99 16.57
CA VAL A 171 8.30 -8.61 16.89
C VAL A 171 8.53 -8.91 18.35
N VAL A 172 9.41 -9.87 18.62
CA VAL A 172 9.65 -10.46 19.93
C VAL A 172 11.09 -10.24 20.39
N GLN A 173 11.42 -10.55 21.64
CA GLN A 173 12.81 -10.71 22.06
C GLN A 173 13.25 -12.18 22.03
N GLU A 174 14.49 -12.45 21.63
CA GLU A 174 15.13 -13.76 21.76
C GLU A 174 16.67 -13.65 21.69
N GLY A 175 17.37 -14.78 21.80
CA GLY A 175 18.83 -14.81 21.78
C GLY A 175 19.45 -14.12 20.55
N CYS A 176 20.49 -13.32 20.77
CA CYS A 176 21.16 -12.57 19.72
C CYS A 176 21.94 -13.47 18.76
N THR A 177 21.54 -13.48 17.48
CA THR A 177 22.24 -14.19 16.39
C THR A 177 22.33 -13.31 15.13
N ALA A 178 23.39 -13.45 14.33
CA ALA A 178 23.62 -12.64 13.13
C ALA A 178 22.80 -13.10 11.90
N ASN A 179 21.55 -13.54 12.10
CA ASN A 179 20.62 -13.91 11.04
C ASN A 179 19.69 -12.74 10.68
N SER A 180 19.11 -12.81 9.48
CA SER A 180 18.38 -11.69 8.87
C SER A 180 17.11 -11.27 9.63
N ASN A 181 16.54 -12.13 10.48
CA ASN A 181 15.35 -11.80 11.27
C ASN A 181 15.67 -11.06 12.59
N LYS A 182 16.95 -10.75 12.87
CA LYS A 182 17.41 -9.89 13.97
C LYS A 182 18.26 -8.73 13.48
N GLN A 183 18.35 -8.56 12.16
CA GLN A 183 19.09 -7.49 11.51
C GLN A 183 18.10 -6.42 11.06
N TRP A 184 18.21 -5.24 11.65
CA TRP A 184 17.31 -4.13 11.40
C TRP A 184 18.04 -3.02 10.66
N LEU A 185 17.51 -2.64 9.51
CA LEU A 185 17.97 -1.52 8.70
C LEU A 185 17.32 -0.24 9.21
N PHE A 186 18.15 0.73 9.57
CA PHE A 186 17.71 2.07 9.96
C PHE A 186 17.80 2.96 8.73
N THR A 187 16.65 3.30 8.15
CA THR A 187 16.57 4.29 7.09
C THR A 187 16.10 5.59 7.72
N PRO A 188 16.90 6.69 7.70
CA PRO A 188 16.41 7.97 8.16
C PRO A 188 15.07 8.24 7.50
N ALA A 189 14.04 8.41 8.32
CA ALA A 189 12.78 8.91 7.82
C ALA A 189 13.14 10.28 7.26
N ALA A 190 13.15 10.41 5.92
CA ALA A 190 13.33 11.70 5.27
C ALA A 190 12.42 12.67 6.01
N SER A 191 12.95 13.82 6.46
CA SER A 191 12.19 14.85 7.18
C SER A 191 10.79 14.89 6.58
N ALA A 192 9.78 14.40 7.31
CA ALA A 192 8.56 13.83 6.74
C ALA A 192 8.26 14.49 5.40
N GLU A 193 8.50 13.76 4.28
CA GLU A 193 8.39 14.35 2.95
C GLU A 193 7.10 15.14 2.95
N LYS A 194 7.22 16.45 2.67
CA LYS A 194 6.10 17.38 2.79
C LYS A 194 4.90 16.70 2.12
N PRO A 195 3.77 16.49 2.84
CA PRO A 195 2.67 15.73 2.28
C PRO A 195 2.29 16.36 0.94
N THR A 196 2.03 15.54 -0.07
CA THR A 196 1.69 16.09 -1.38
C THR A 196 0.46 16.99 -1.25
N VAL A 197 -0.53 16.58 -0.45
CA VAL A 197 -1.76 17.32 -0.20
C VAL A 197 -2.00 17.49 1.31
N ALA A 198 -2.25 18.74 1.74
CA ALA A 198 -2.77 19.04 3.09
C ALA A 198 -3.67 20.28 3.07
N ALA A 199 -4.90 20.15 3.58
CA ALA A 199 -5.89 21.24 3.57
C ALA A 199 -5.42 22.48 4.36
N ASP A 200 -4.63 22.27 5.43
CA ASP A 200 -4.03 23.33 6.26
C ASP A 200 -2.87 24.10 5.60
N GLY A 201 -2.49 23.74 4.36
CA GLY A 201 -1.39 24.36 3.63
C GLY A 201 0.01 23.83 3.98
N THR A 202 0.12 22.82 4.85
CA THR A 202 1.40 22.18 5.17
C THR A 202 1.89 21.25 4.05
N GLY A 203 1.06 20.98 3.04
CA GLY A 203 1.37 20.18 1.87
C GLY A 203 1.76 21.01 0.64
N THR A 204 2.21 20.35 -0.43
CA THR A 204 2.51 21.02 -1.71
C THR A 204 1.25 21.60 -2.34
N TYR A 205 0.15 20.87 -2.25
CA TYR A 205 -1.18 21.27 -2.70
C TYR A 205 -2.16 21.28 -1.52
N ARG A 206 -3.24 22.06 -1.64
CA ARG A 206 -4.36 22.04 -0.66
C ARG A 206 -5.49 21.11 -1.08
N LYS A 207 -5.66 20.90 -2.38
CA LYS A 207 -6.68 20.04 -2.99
C LYS A 207 -6.05 18.78 -3.56
N VAL A 208 -6.82 17.68 -3.54
CA VAL A 208 -6.41 16.41 -4.14
C VAL A 208 -6.35 16.53 -5.65
N GLN A 209 -7.33 17.20 -6.27
CA GLN A 209 -7.36 17.36 -7.73
C GLN A 209 -6.13 18.10 -8.26
N ASP A 210 -5.63 19.11 -7.54
CA ASP A 210 -4.45 19.87 -7.97
C ASP A 210 -3.20 18.98 -8.04
N ALA A 211 -3.03 18.07 -7.07
CA ALA A 211 -1.94 17.11 -7.07
C ALA A 211 -2.06 16.09 -8.21
N VAL A 212 -3.27 15.64 -8.52
CA VAL A 212 -3.53 14.75 -9.67
C VAL A 212 -3.23 15.45 -10.99
N ASN A 213 -3.63 16.71 -11.14
CA ASN A 213 -3.36 17.50 -12.33
C ASN A 213 -1.86 17.66 -12.59
N ALA A 214 -1.08 17.86 -11.52
CA ALA A 214 0.36 18.06 -11.59
C ALA A 214 1.16 16.78 -11.87
N ALA A 215 0.59 15.60 -11.65
CA ALA A 215 1.28 14.35 -11.96
C ALA A 215 1.59 14.24 -13.46
N PRO A 216 2.71 13.63 -13.89
CA PRO A 216 3.05 13.57 -15.32
C PRO A 216 2.03 12.74 -16.11
N SER A 217 1.65 13.21 -17.30
CA SER A 217 0.79 12.45 -18.21
C SER A 217 1.57 11.31 -18.89
N ASN A 218 0.89 10.20 -19.14
CA ASN A 218 1.36 8.98 -19.81
C ASN A 218 2.64 8.37 -19.19
N SER A 219 2.85 8.58 -17.89
CA SER A 219 4.01 8.07 -17.17
C SER A 219 3.93 6.56 -16.94
N SER A 220 4.99 5.84 -17.31
CA SER A 220 5.17 4.44 -16.91
C SER A 220 5.60 4.31 -15.44
N ALA A 221 6.16 5.36 -14.84
CA ALA A 221 6.54 5.40 -13.44
C ALA A 221 5.32 5.71 -12.55
N ARG A 222 5.24 5.02 -11.40
CA ARG A 222 4.20 5.25 -10.38
C ARG A 222 4.42 6.59 -9.70
N THR A 223 3.39 7.42 -9.69
CA THR A 223 3.36 8.68 -8.93
C THR A 223 2.57 8.46 -7.66
N VAL A 224 3.19 8.72 -6.50
CA VAL A 224 2.53 8.61 -5.19
C VAL A 224 2.16 10.01 -4.70
N ILE A 225 0.88 10.21 -4.43
CA ILE A 225 0.32 11.44 -3.87
C ILE A 225 -0.11 11.11 -2.45
N THR A 226 0.60 11.66 -1.47
CA THR A 226 0.25 11.50 -0.06
C THR A 226 -0.74 12.58 0.37
N VAL A 227 -1.76 12.19 1.12
CA VAL A 227 -2.86 13.06 1.54
C VAL A 227 -2.93 13.05 3.06
N LYS A 228 -2.72 14.21 3.69
CA LYS A 228 -2.80 14.35 5.15
C LYS A 228 -4.21 13.99 5.65
N ALA A 229 -4.33 13.66 6.93
CA ALA A 229 -5.62 13.55 7.59
C ALA A 229 -6.43 14.85 7.42
N GLY A 230 -7.73 14.72 7.17
CA GLY A 230 -8.64 15.81 6.87
C GLY A 230 -9.79 15.37 5.97
N THR A 231 -10.81 16.23 5.87
CA THR A 231 -11.93 16.08 4.94
C THR A 231 -11.74 17.00 3.74
N TYR A 232 -11.69 16.39 2.55
CA TYR A 232 -11.50 17.02 1.27
C TYR A 232 -12.82 16.98 0.51
N ARG A 233 -13.59 18.07 0.59
CA ARG A 233 -14.86 18.20 -0.13
C ARG A 233 -14.62 18.68 -1.55
N GLU A 234 -14.42 17.74 -2.47
CA GLU A 234 -14.17 17.99 -3.88
C GLU A 234 -14.51 16.74 -4.71
N VAL A 235 -14.90 16.94 -5.97
CA VAL A 235 -14.95 15.86 -6.96
C VAL A 235 -13.54 15.66 -7.51
N VAL A 236 -13.03 14.43 -7.44
CA VAL A 236 -11.68 14.09 -7.92
C VAL A 236 -11.76 13.18 -9.14
N THR A 237 -11.01 13.49 -10.18
CA THR A 237 -10.84 12.66 -11.37
C THR A 237 -9.36 12.37 -11.58
N VAL A 238 -8.99 11.09 -11.62
CA VAL A 238 -7.74 10.58 -12.18
C VAL A 238 -8.02 10.23 -13.64
N PRO A 239 -7.67 11.09 -14.61
CA PRO A 239 -7.99 10.87 -16.01
C PRO A 239 -7.16 9.73 -16.63
N ALA A 240 -7.59 9.24 -17.79
CA ALA A 240 -6.99 8.09 -18.45
C ALA A 240 -5.52 8.30 -18.85
N ASP A 241 -5.13 9.55 -19.12
CA ASP A 241 -3.75 9.93 -19.43
C ASP A 241 -2.86 10.03 -18.17
N LYS A 242 -3.36 9.71 -16.98
CA LYS A 242 -2.58 9.68 -15.72
C LYS A 242 -2.55 8.25 -15.15
N PRO A 243 -1.89 7.28 -15.82
CA PRO A 243 -1.77 5.92 -15.31
C PRO A 243 -0.85 5.88 -14.08
N ASN A 244 -0.93 4.78 -13.32
CA ASN A 244 -0.04 4.47 -12.20
C ASN A 244 -0.04 5.52 -11.06
N ILE A 245 -1.17 6.20 -10.83
CA ILE A 245 -1.33 7.08 -9.68
C ILE A 245 -1.61 6.26 -8.42
N THR A 246 -0.97 6.62 -7.30
CA THR A 246 -1.32 6.14 -5.96
C THR A 246 -1.80 7.31 -5.14
N LEU A 247 -3.01 7.23 -4.59
CA LEU A 247 -3.45 8.13 -3.51
C LEU A 247 -3.31 7.39 -2.18
N ARG A 248 -2.53 7.95 -1.26
CA ARG A 248 -2.28 7.35 0.06
C ARG A 248 -2.67 8.32 1.18
N GLY A 249 -3.63 7.95 2.01
CA GLY A 249 -3.94 8.69 3.23
C GLY A 249 -2.86 8.48 4.30
N LEU A 250 -2.47 9.56 4.97
CA LEU A 250 -1.47 9.58 6.05
C LEU A 250 -2.08 9.51 7.46
N GLY A 251 -3.39 9.34 7.55
CA GLY A 251 -4.06 9.13 8.83
C GLY A 251 -3.66 7.81 9.49
N SER A 252 -3.90 7.69 10.80
CA SER A 252 -3.71 6.43 11.55
C SER A 252 -4.63 5.32 11.05
N GLY A 253 -5.75 5.65 10.43
CA GLY A 253 -6.61 4.71 9.71
C GLY A 253 -7.39 5.38 8.57
N PRO A 254 -8.15 4.60 7.80
CA PRO A 254 -8.77 5.08 6.55
C PRO A 254 -9.89 6.09 6.77
N SER A 255 -10.43 6.20 7.99
CA SER A 255 -11.45 7.20 8.35
C SER A 255 -10.90 8.60 8.53
N ASN A 256 -9.57 8.77 8.67
CA ASN A 256 -8.97 10.07 8.98
C ASN A 256 -8.71 10.94 7.74
N THR A 257 -8.60 10.35 6.56
CA THR A 257 -8.47 11.07 5.28
C THR A 257 -9.71 10.76 4.43
N VAL A 258 -10.57 11.76 4.23
CA VAL A 258 -11.88 11.57 3.57
C VAL A 258 -11.96 12.44 2.32
N ILE A 259 -12.20 11.84 1.17
CA ILE A 259 -12.60 12.54 -0.06
C ILE A 259 -14.11 12.38 -0.19
N VAL A 260 -14.84 13.48 -0.28
CA VAL A 260 -16.31 13.47 -0.23
C VAL A 260 -16.95 14.51 -1.13
N TYR A 261 -18.08 14.15 -1.72
CA TYR A 261 -19.00 15.08 -2.38
C TYR A 261 -20.43 14.53 -2.32
N ASN A 262 -21.41 15.26 -2.87
CA ASN A 262 -22.83 14.91 -2.80
C ASN A 262 -23.56 15.04 -4.15
N ASN A 263 -22.86 14.78 -5.26
CA ASN A 263 -23.52 14.75 -6.56
C ASN A 263 -24.52 13.58 -6.62
N SER A 264 -25.63 13.80 -7.31
CA SER A 264 -26.72 12.82 -7.46
C SER A 264 -27.06 12.60 -8.93
N ALA A 265 -27.77 11.51 -9.22
CA ALA A 265 -28.29 11.26 -10.56
C ALA A 265 -29.31 12.32 -11.01
N TYR A 266 -30.02 12.96 -10.09
CA TYR A 266 -30.90 14.10 -10.39
C TYR A 266 -30.17 15.23 -11.14
N THR A 267 -28.93 15.51 -10.74
CA THR A 267 -28.16 16.64 -11.26
C THR A 267 -27.14 16.23 -12.33
N HIS A 268 -26.64 14.99 -12.29
CA HIS A 268 -25.51 14.55 -13.13
C HIS A 268 -25.77 13.26 -13.91
N GLY A 269 -26.88 12.56 -13.63
CA GLY A 269 -27.05 11.15 -13.98
C GLY A 269 -26.16 10.24 -13.12
N THR A 270 -26.56 8.98 -12.94
CA THR A 270 -25.87 8.04 -12.03
C THR A 270 -24.37 7.98 -12.28
N SER A 271 -23.96 7.73 -13.53
CA SER A 271 -22.53 7.58 -13.85
C SER A 271 -21.71 8.83 -13.53
N ASN A 272 -22.23 10.04 -13.74
CA ASN A 272 -21.46 11.27 -13.46
C ASN A 272 -21.69 11.81 -12.04
N SER A 273 -22.44 11.10 -11.19
CA SER A 273 -22.64 11.49 -9.80
C SER A 273 -21.45 11.18 -8.88
N ALA A 274 -20.40 10.55 -9.41
CA ALA A 274 -19.28 10.07 -8.60
C ALA A 274 -18.55 11.20 -7.86
N SER A 275 -18.25 10.99 -6.58
CA SER A 275 -17.31 11.84 -5.83
C SER A 275 -15.87 11.62 -6.29
N PHE A 276 -15.55 10.40 -6.77
CA PHE A 276 -14.25 10.05 -7.32
C PHE A 276 -14.34 9.26 -8.62
N PHE A 277 -13.59 9.67 -9.64
CA PHE A 277 -13.45 8.97 -10.92
C PHE A 277 -12.03 8.42 -11.09
N ALA A 278 -11.88 7.09 -11.02
CA ALA A 278 -10.63 6.39 -11.30
C ALA A 278 -10.62 5.88 -12.75
N ARG A 279 -10.06 6.69 -13.66
CA ARG A 279 -9.99 6.39 -15.11
C ARG A 279 -8.58 6.08 -15.61
N GLY A 280 -7.54 6.35 -14.81
CA GLY A 280 -6.16 5.97 -15.08
C GLY A 280 -5.88 4.50 -14.72
N ALA A 281 -5.32 3.73 -15.67
CA ALA A 281 -4.97 2.33 -15.43
C ALA A 281 -3.86 2.19 -14.37
N GLY A 282 -3.91 1.13 -13.56
CA GLY A 282 -2.94 0.92 -12.48
C GLY A 282 -3.12 1.83 -11.27
N PHE A 283 -4.26 2.54 -11.18
CA PHE A 283 -4.60 3.40 -10.05
C PHE A 283 -4.68 2.60 -8.74
N VAL A 284 -4.14 3.18 -7.67
CA VAL A 284 -4.14 2.61 -6.33
C VAL A 284 -4.67 3.63 -5.33
N ALA A 285 -5.58 3.21 -4.45
CA ALA A 285 -5.98 3.96 -3.27
C ALA A 285 -5.63 3.17 -2.00
N GLU A 286 -5.00 3.84 -1.04
CA GLU A 286 -4.53 3.26 0.22
C GLU A 286 -4.93 4.12 1.42
N ASN A 287 -5.46 3.49 2.47
CA ASN A 287 -5.66 4.11 3.79
C ASN A 287 -6.47 5.41 3.76
N LEU A 288 -7.61 5.42 3.06
CA LEU A 288 -8.47 6.60 2.94
C LEU A 288 -9.94 6.22 2.74
N THR A 289 -10.83 7.20 2.91
CA THR A 289 -12.27 7.08 2.65
C THR A 289 -12.63 7.83 1.37
N ILE A 290 -13.43 7.21 0.51
CA ILE A 290 -14.13 7.86 -0.60
C ILE A 290 -15.62 7.75 -0.30
N SER A 291 -16.31 8.89 -0.22
CA SER A 291 -17.70 8.96 0.19
C SER A 291 -18.54 9.76 -0.79
N ASN A 292 -19.78 9.36 -1.01
CA ASN A 292 -20.84 10.25 -1.44
C ASN A 292 -21.78 10.49 -0.25
N ASP A 293 -21.97 11.73 0.15
CA ASP A 293 -22.78 12.11 1.32
C ASP A 293 -24.09 12.81 0.93
N LEU A 294 -24.65 12.47 -0.23
CA LEU A 294 -25.99 12.91 -0.62
C LEU A 294 -27.02 12.53 0.46
N ASP A 295 -27.73 13.54 0.95
CA ASP A 295 -29.00 13.33 1.65
C ASP A 295 -30.09 13.02 0.60
N GLU A 296 -30.57 11.77 0.54
CA GLU A 296 -31.58 11.35 -0.44
C GLU A 296 -32.88 12.18 -0.36
N SER A 297 -33.19 12.78 0.79
CA SER A 297 -34.36 13.65 0.97
C SER A 297 -34.18 15.05 0.39
N SER A 298 -32.94 15.42 0.04
CA SER A 298 -32.60 16.72 -0.55
C SER A 298 -32.89 16.81 -2.06
N VAL A 299 -33.24 15.69 -2.71
CA VAL A 299 -33.55 15.62 -4.15
C VAL A 299 -34.95 15.07 -4.40
N PRO A 300 -35.69 15.57 -5.41
CA PRO A 300 -37.07 15.15 -5.65
C PRO A 300 -37.19 13.78 -6.35
N SER A 301 -36.12 13.32 -7.00
CA SER A 301 -35.97 12.02 -7.66
C SER A 301 -34.49 11.78 -7.94
N GLY A 302 -34.11 10.63 -8.48
CA GLY A 302 -32.72 10.40 -8.94
C GLY A 302 -31.69 10.43 -7.79
N ALA A 303 -32.00 9.75 -6.68
CA ALA A 303 -31.17 9.73 -5.47
C ALA A 303 -29.92 8.84 -5.59
N GLN A 304 -29.70 8.15 -6.72
CA GLN A 304 -28.46 7.40 -6.96
C GLN A 304 -27.25 8.33 -6.82
N ALA A 305 -26.25 7.92 -6.05
CA ALA A 305 -25.15 8.79 -5.65
C ALA A 305 -23.84 8.00 -5.51
N VAL A 306 -23.02 8.05 -6.55
CA VAL A 306 -21.80 7.24 -6.61
C VAL A 306 -20.71 7.85 -5.73
N ALA A 307 -20.07 7.04 -4.88
CA ALA A 307 -18.86 7.43 -4.16
C ALA A 307 -17.64 7.28 -5.06
N LEU A 308 -17.47 6.08 -5.64
CA LEU A 308 -16.37 5.76 -6.54
C LEU A 308 -16.89 5.20 -7.85
N GLN A 309 -16.43 5.76 -8.97
CA GLN A 309 -16.53 5.17 -10.28
C GLN A 309 -15.13 4.71 -10.74
N THR A 310 -14.99 3.44 -11.10
CA THR A 310 -13.82 2.94 -11.83
C THR A 310 -14.16 2.73 -13.30
N ASN A 311 -13.26 3.13 -14.18
CA ASN A 311 -13.33 2.84 -15.62
C ASN A 311 -11.92 2.69 -16.20
N ALA A 312 -11.12 1.83 -15.58
CA ALA A 312 -9.75 1.56 -16.00
C ALA A 312 -9.28 0.20 -15.50
N ASP A 313 -8.24 -0.32 -16.13
CA ASP A 313 -7.72 -1.64 -15.80
C ASP A 313 -6.72 -1.59 -14.62
N ARG A 314 -6.64 -2.71 -13.88
CA ARG A 314 -5.69 -2.94 -12.78
C ARG A 314 -5.80 -1.96 -11.61
N ILE A 315 -7.02 -1.74 -11.13
CA ILE A 315 -7.29 -0.89 -9.95
C ILE A 315 -7.01 -1.68 -8.66
N VAL A 316 -6.33 -1.08 -7.69
CA VAL A 316 -6.19 -1.66 -6.34
C VAL A 316 -6.71 -0.70 -5.29
N LEU A 317 -7.62 -1.17 -4.44
CA LEU A 317 -8.13 -0.44 -3.28
C LEU A 317 -7.75 -1.24 -2.03
N ARG A 318 -6.90 -0.69 -1.17
CA ARG A 318 -6.36 -1.40 0.00
C ARG A 318 -6.57 -0.58 1.26
N ASN A 319 -7.18 -1.19 2.28
CA ASN A 319 -7.52 -0.48 3.51
C ASN A 319 -8.28 0.83 3.19
N VAL A 320 -9.35 0.73 2.40
CA VAL A 320 -10.19 1.88 2.05
C VAL A 320 -11.59 1.74 2.63
N ARG A 321 -12.30 2.86 2.73
CA ARG A 321 -13.73 2.90 3.00
C ARG A 321 -14.46 3.50 1.81
N LEU A 322 -15.42 2.78 1.23
CA LEU A 322 -16.34 3.30 0.22
C LEU A 322 -17.71 3.47 0.86
N LEU A 323 -18.18 4.72 0.97
CA LEU A 323 -19.38 5.07 1.74
C LEU A 323 -20.40 5.78 0.85
N GLY A 324 -21.67 5.39 0.97
CA GLY A 324 -22.78 6.02 0.28
C GLY A 324 -24.10 5.37 0.67
N ASP A 325 -25.14 5.63 -0.12
CA ASP A 325 -26.43 4.98 -0.03
C ASP A 325 -26.67 4.13 -1.30
N GLN A 326 -27.61 4.55 -2.16
CA GLN A 326 -27.85 3.89 -3.44
C GLN A 326 -26.69 4.14 -4.41
N ASP A 327 -26.22 3.08 -5.08
CA ASP A 327 -25.20 3.11 -6.15
C ASP A 327 -23.78 3.55 -5.68
N THR A 328 -23.36 3.19 -4.46
CA THR A 328 -22.06 3.63 -3.88
C THR A 328 -20.82 3.36 -4.77
N PHE A 329 -20.68 2.17 -5.37
CA PHE A 329 -19.49 1.79 -6.13
C PHE A 329 -19.83 1.28 -7.54
N LEU A 330 -19.51 2.10 -8.55
CA LEU A 330 -19.69 1.79 -9.97
C LEU A 330 -18.42 1.18 -10.57
N VAL A 331 -18.48 -0.10 -10.93
CA VAL A 331 -17.42 -0.88 -11.58
C VAL A 331 -17.69 -1.01 -13.08
N ASN A 332 -17.24 -0.04 -13.89
CA ASN A 332 -17.51 -0.07 -15.34
C ASN A 332 -16.76 -1.17 -16.08
N ASP A 333 -17.21 -1.44 -17.31
CA ASP A 333 -16.77 -2.56 -18.16
C ASP A 333 -15.27 -2.67 -18.41
N ALA A 334 -14.53 -1.55 -18.42
CA ALA A 334 -13.08 -1.56 -18.61
C ALA A 334 -12.30 -1.99 -17.36
N THR A 335 -12.98 -2.23 -16.24
CA THR A 335 -12.34 -2.43 -14.94
C THR A 335 -11.99 -3.89 -14.66
N ARG A 336 -10.73 -4.12 -14.26
CA ARG A 336 -10.35 -5.19 -13.32
C ARG A 336 -9.87 -4.55 -12.02
N ALA A 337 -10.50 -4.89 -10.89
CA ALA A 337 -10.21 -4.28 -9.60
C ALA A 337 -10.01 -5.31 -8.49
N TYR A 338 -9.07 -5.00 -7.57
CA TYR A 338 -8.85 -5.76 -6.35
C TYR A 338 -9.08 -4.86 -5.13
N VAL A 339 -10.10 -5.18 -4.34
CA VAL A 339 -10.48 -4.47 -3.12
C VAL A 339 -10.13 -5.37 -1.94
N VAL A 340 -9.25 -4.92 -1.05
CA VAL A 340 -8.70 -5.78 0.01
C VAL A 340 -8.60 -5.06 1.35
N ASP A 341 -8.89 -5.78 2.44
CA ASP A 341 -8.82 -5.27 3.81
C ASP A 341 -9.61 -3.98 3.98
N SER A 342 -10.79 -3.90 3.34
CA SER A 342 -11.54 -2.65 3.15
C SER A 342 -12.94 -2.74 3.73
N TYR A 343 -13.66 -1.62 3.66
CA TYR A 343 -15.06 -1.51 4.06
C TYR A 343 -15.88 -0.86 2.96
N VAL A 344 -17.05 -1.41 2.64
CA VAL A 344 -18.00 -0.86 1.67
C VAL A 344 -19.38 -0.86 2.29
N GLU A 345 -20.10 0.26 2.23
CA GLU A 345 -21.49 0.33 2.68
C GLU A 345 -22.40 0.98 1.65
N GLY A 346 -23.70 0.68 1.75
CA GLY A 346 -24.74 1.33 0.97
C GLY A 346 -26.11 0.69 1.21
N THR A 347 -27.09 1.03 0.38
CA THR A 347 -28.48 0.57 0.53
C THR A 347 -28.92 -0.33 -0.63
N VAL A 348 -29.18 0.27 -1.79
CA VAL A 348 -29.65 -0.42 -3.00
C VAL A 348 -28.54 -0.41 -4.04
N ASP A 349 -28.26 -1.57 -4.64
CA ASP A 349 -27.34 -1.74 -5.77
C ASP A 349 -25.95 -1.13 -5.54
N PHE A 350 -25.51 -1.07 -4.28
CA PHE A 350 -24.37 -0.23 -3.90
C PHE A 350 -23.02 -0.77 -4.40
N VAL A 351 -22.98 -1.95 -5.00
CA VAL A 351 -21.90 -2.41 -5.89
C VAL A 351 -22.50 -2.83 -7.24
N PHE A 352 -22.22 -2.08 -8.31
CA PHE A 352 -22.89 -2.29 -9.60
C PHE A 352 -21.98 -2.06 -10.81
N GLY A 353 -22.43 -2.53 -11.98
CA GLY A 353 -21.69 -2.41 -13.25
C GLY A 353 -21.21 -3.75 -13.83
N GLY A 354 -20.42 -3.70 -14.91
CA GLY A 354 -20.07 -4.87 -15.73
C GLY A 354 -18.58 -5.22 -15.77
N GLY A 355 -17.75 -4.55 -14.96
CA GLY A 355 -16.34 -4.90 -14.79
C GLY A 355 -16.12 -6.17 -13.96
N THR A 356 -14.84 -6.54 -13.79
CA THR A 356 -14.39 -7.62 -12.91
C THR A 356 -13.86 -7.02 -11.62
N VAL A 357 -14.39 -7.42 -10.46
CA VAL A 357 -13.86 -6.98 -9.16
C VAL A 357 -13.82 -8.13 -8.16
N VAL A 358 -12.74 -8.18 -7.38
CA VAL A 358 -12.56 -9.10 -6.26
C VAL A 358 -12.51 -8.30 -4.96
N PHE A 359 -13.46 -8.55 -4.07
CA PHE A 359 -13.47 -8.12 -2.68
C PHE A 359 -12.87 -9.23 -1.81
N HIS A 360 -11.76 -8.95 -1.14
CA HIS A 360 -11.02 -9.91 -0.31
C HIS A 360 -10.85 -9.38 1.11
N ARG A 361 -11.26 -10.13 2.14
CA ARG A 361 -11.21 -9.66 3.55
C ARG A 361 -11.85 -8.28 3.71
N THR A 362 -12.96 -8.07 3.00
CA THR A 362 -13.68 -6.80 3.00
C THR A 362 -14.96 -6.97 3.79
N THR A 363 -15.30 -5.96 4.61
CA THR A 363 -16.63 -5.89 5.23
C THR A 363 -17.55 -5.15 4.28
N VAL A 364 -18.70 -5.74 3.96
CA VAL A 364 -19.73 -5.18 3.10
C VAL A 364 -20.98 -5.02 3.95
N HIS A 365 -21.50 -3.80 4.07
CA HIS A 365 -22.54 -3.45 5.03
C HIS A 365 -23.77 -2.84 4.34
N GLU A 366 -24.91 -3.51 4.43
CA GLU A 366 -26.18 -2.96 3.94
C GLU A 366 -26.87 -2.17 5.06
N LYS A 367 -26.96 -0.85 4.90
CA LYS A 367 -27.32 0.07 6.00
C LYS A 367 -28.83 0.34 6.12
N ARG A 368 -29.66 -0.06 5.16
CA ARG A 368 -31.10 0.20 5.17
C ARG A 368 -31.79 -0.83 6.06
N SER A 369 -32.54 -0.38 7.06
CA SER A 369 -33.33 -1.29 7.92
C SER A 369 -34.36 -2.14 7.15
N GLY A 370 -34.82 -1.66 5.99
CA GLY A 370 -35.72 -2.39 5.10
C GLY A 370 -35.02 -3.38 4.16
N GLY A 371 -33.69 -3.44 4.17
CA GLY A 371 -32.92 -4.25 3.25
C GLY A 371 -32.75 -3.63 1.86
N GLY A 372 -31.90 -4.26 1.08
CA GLY A 372 -31.73 -4.01 -0.34
C GLY A 372 -30.80 -5.03 -0.99
N PRO A 373 -30.77 -5.08 -2.33
CA PRO A 373 -29.76 -5.84 -3.05
C PRO A 373 -28.39 -5.17 -2.88
N ILE A 374 -27.39 -5.95 -2.44
CA ILE A 374 -26.00 -5.49 -2.37
C ILE A 374 -25.44 -5.21 -3.77
N THR A 375 -25.72 -6.12 -4.72
CA THR A 375 -25.14 -6.04 -6.07
C THR A 375 -26.17 -5.85 -7.17
N ALA A 376 -25.82 -5.04 -8.17
CA ALA A 376 -26.47 -4.98 -9.46
C ALA A 376 -25.46 -5.18 -10.59
N ALA A 377 -25.04 -6.43 -10.78
CA ALA A 377 -24.05 -6.76 -11.80
C ALA A 377 -24.66 -6.69 -13.21
N SER A 378 -23.87 -6.23 -14.18
CA SER A 378 -24.21 -6.16 -15.60
C SER A 378 -23.14 -6.81 -16.49
N THR A 379 -22.42 -7.79 -15.94
CA THR A 379 -21.38 -8.56 -16.64
C THR A 379 -21.94 -9.15 -17.94
N GLY A 380 -21.30 -8.86 -19.07
CA GLY A 380 -21.76 -9.40 -20.36
C GLY A 380 -21.45 -10.89 -20.53
N ALA A 381 -22.21 -11.57 -21.40
CA ALA A 381 -22.06 -13.00 -21.71
C ALA A 381 -20.61 -13.41 -22.06
N GLY A 382 -19.89 -12.58 -22.82
CA GLY A 382 -18.51 -12.82 -23.23
C GLY A 382 -17.46 -12.69 -22.12
N LYS A 383 -17.82 -12.16 -20.95
CA LYS A 383 -16.94 -12.06 -19.78
C LYS A 383 -17.24 -13.21 -18.83
N LYS A 384 -16.21 -14.02 -18.53
CA LYS A 384 -16.33 -15.15 -17.58
C LYS A 384 -16.49 -14.65 -16.13
N TYR A 385 -15.81 -13.57 -15.77
CA TYR A 385 -15.74 -13.08 -14.38
C TYR A 385 -16.36 -11.69 -14.24
N GLY A 386 -17.26 -11.56 -13.28
CA GLY A 386 -17.87 -10.31 -12.81
C GLY A 386 -17.41 -10.03 -11.38
N PHE A 387 -18.31 -10.15 -10.40
CA PHE A 387 -18.02 -9.80 -9.01
C PHE A 387 -17.71 -11.03 -8.17
N LEU A 388 -16.66 -10.94 -7.36
CA LEU A 388 -16.25 -11.97 -6.41
C LEU A 388 -16.11 -11.38 -5.01
N PHE A 389 -16.85 -11.93 -4.06
CA PHE A 389 -16.66 -11.72 -2.63
C PHE A 389 -15.98 -12.96 -2.06
N TYR A 390 -14.71 -12.82 -1.69
CA TYR A 390 -13.84 -13.89 -1.24
C TYR A 390 -13.38 -13.62 0.20
N ARG A 391 -13.62 -14.56 1.12
CA ARG A 391 -13.23 -14.41 2.54
C ARG A 391 -13.59 -13.04 3.11
N SER A 392 -14.78 -12.58 2.75
CA SER A 392 -15.32 -11.28 3.13
C SER A 392 -16.46 -11.47 4.13
N THR A 393 -16.87 -10.38 4.78
CA THR A 393 -17.94 -10.41 5.79
C THR A 393 -19.11 -9.57 5.29
N ILE A 394 -20.28 -10.19 5.17
CA ILE A 394 -21.51 -9.52 4.75
C ILE A 394 -22.38 -9.26 5.99
N THR A 395 -22.65 -7.99 6.23
CA THR A 395 -23.38 -7.45 7.38
C THR A 395 -24.47 -6.49 6.95
N GLY A 396 -25.37 -6.14 7.85
CA GLY A 396 -26.34 -5.11 7.58
C GLY A 396 -27.11 -4.69 8.83
N ALA A 397 -28.01 -3.73 8.66
CA ALA A 397 -28.70 -3.04 9.75
C ALA A 397 -29.85 -3.84 10.39
N ALA A 398 -30.39 -4.84 9.69
CA ALA A 398 -31.50 -5.65 10.16
C ALA A 398 -31.40 -7.08 9.61
N ASP A 399 -31.99 -8.04 10.32
CA ASP A 399 -31.96 -9.46 9.96
C ASP A 399 -32.97 -9.81 8.86
N ASP A 400 -32.61 -10.76 7.99
CA ASP A 400 -33.43 -11.39 6.95
C ASP A 400 -34.08 -10.40 5.96
N VAL A 401 -33.43 -9.27 5.68
CA VAL A 401 -33.94 -8.24 4.77
C VAL A 401 -33.09 -8.03 3.52
N THR A 402 -31.79 -8.30 3.58
CA THR A 402 -30.80 -7.98 2.54
C THR A 402 -30.72 -9.06 1.47
N GLN A 403 -30.75 -8.69 0.19
CA GLN A 403 -30.42 -9.60 -0.91
C GLN A 403 -28.94 -9.48 -1.29
N LEU A 404 -28.32 -10.60 -1.66
CA LEU A 404 -26.95 -10.66 -2.19
C LEU A 404 -26.81 -9.96 -3.56
N GLY A 405 -27.88 -9.91 -4.35
CA GLY A 405 -27.87 -9.19 -5.62
C GLY A 405 -29.08 -9.37 -6.53
N ARG A 406 -29.06 -8.63 -7.63
CA ARG A 406 -30.00 -8.70 -8.76
C ARG A 406 -29.31 -8.44 -10.10
N PRO A 407 -29.81 -8.97 -11.23
CA PRO A 407 -29.12 -8.87 -12.51
C PRO A 407 -29.53 -7.62 -13.28
N TRP A 408 -28.68 -6.58 -13.30
CA TRP A 408 -28.93 -5.40 -14.14
C TRP A 408 -28.91 -5.74 -15.64
N ARG A 409 -28.19 -6.80 -16.03
CA ARG A 409 -28.26 -7.41 -17.36
C ARG A 409 -28.37 -8.94 -17.26
N PRO A 410 -28.90 -9.63 -18.30
CA PRO A 410 -29.21 -11.07 -18.23
C PRO A 410 -28.06 -11.96 -17.76
N ASP A 411 -26.84 -11.72 -18.25
CA ASP A 411 -25.66 -12.56 -17.99
C ASP A 411 -24.83 -12.17 -16.76
N ALA A 412 -25.41 -11.33 -15.87
CA ALA A 412 -24.77 -10.85 -14.66
C ALA A 412 -24.07 -11.99 -13.89
N GLN A 413 -22.85 -11.75 -13.40
CA GLN A 413 -22.07 -12.75 -12.67
C GLN A 413 -21.66 -12.22 -11.30
N VAL A 414 -22.08 -12.93 -10.25
CA VAL A 414 -21.73 -12.63 -8.86
C VAL A 414 -21.45 -13.94 -8.14
N LEU A 415 -20.35 -13.99 -7.40
CA LEU A 415 -19.97 -15.13 -6.56
C LEU A 415 -19.62 -14.66 -5.16
N TYR A 416 -20.28 -15.23 -4.15
CA TYR A 416 -19.86 -15.15 -2.75
C TYR A 416 -19.24 -16.48 -2.34
N ARG A 417 -17.97 -16.50 -1.94
CA ARG A 417 -17.30 -17.73 -1.54
C ARG A 417 -16.42 -17.59 -0.32
N GLU A 418 -16.41 -18.64 0.50
CA GLU A 418 -15.63 -18.73 1.74
C GLU A 418 -15.83 -17.48 2.63
N SER A 419 -16.99 -16.85 2.52
CA SER A 419 -17.33 -15.59 3.16
C SER A 419 -18.31 -15.82 4.31
N THR A 420 -18.31 -14.94 5.29
CA THR A 420 -19.27 -14.99 6.40
C THR A 420 -20.47 -14.13 6.04
N LEU A 421 -21.66 -14.73 5.99
CA LEU A 421 -22.94 -14.08 5.78
C LEU A 421 -23.68 -14.01 7.11
N SER A 422 -23.84 -12.81 7.67
CA SER A 422 -24.59 -12.60 8.92
C SER A 422 -26.11 -12.78 8.71
N ALA A 423 -26.88 -12.71 9.80
CA ALA A 423 -28.33 -12.86 9.79
C ALA A 423 -29.06 -11.82 8.92
N THR A 424 -28.37 -10.75 8.49
CA THR A 424 -28.90 -9.74 7.56
C THR A 424 -29.43 -10.33 6.25
N VAL A 425 -28.81 -11.41 5.76
CA VAL A 425 -29.11 -11.95 4.43
C VAL A 425 -30.45 -12.67 4.46
N ARG A 426 -31.36 -12.27 3.57
CA ARG A 426 -32.66 -12.92 3.34
C ARG A 426 -32.45 -14.36 2.88
N THR A 427 -32.68 -15.32 3.77
CA THR A 427 -32.27 -16.71 3.53
C THR A 427 -33.16 -17.47 2.55
N SER A 428 -34.45 -17.11 2.49
CA SER A 428 -35.44 -17.69 1.55
C SER A 428 -35.28 -17.18 0.12
N GLU A 429 -34.87 -15.92 -0.03
CA GLU A 429 -34.77 -15.20 -1.31
C GLU A 429 -33.53 -14.28 -1.33
N PRO A 430 -32.31 -14.84 -1.35
CA PRO A 430 -31.09 -14.04 -1.31
C PRO A 430 -30.79 -13.36 -2.65
N TRP A 431 -31.49 -13.72 -3.73
CA TRP A 431 -31.38 -13.10 -5.04
C TRP A 431 -32.75 -12.64 -5.48
N THR A 432 -32.81 -11.52 -6.21
CA THR A 432 -34.06 -10.96 -6.73
C THR A 432 -33.92 -10.53 -8.18
N ASP A 433 -35.05 -10.42 -8.87
CA ASP A 433 -35.09 -10.00 -10.27
C ASP A 433 -34.87 -8.49 -10.40
N MET A 434 -34.46 -8.03 -11.59
CA MET A 434 -34.39 -6.62 -11.92
C MET A 434 -35.08 -6.37 -13.25
N SER A 435 -36.23 -5.70 -13.21
CA SER A 435 -37.10 -5.56 -14.38
C SER A 435 -37.35 -6.95 -15.01
N ASP A 436 -37.13 -7.11 -16.33
CA ASP A 436 -37.34 -8.38 -17.03
C ASP A 436 -36.17 -9.39 -16.88
N ASN A 437 -35.08 -9.00 -16.22
CA ASN A 437 -33.94 -9.89 -16.01
C ASN A 437 -34.18 -10.76 -14.77
N SER A 438 -34.35 -12.07 -14.98
CA SER A 438 -34.48 -13.00 -13.87
C SER A 438 -33.12 -13.42 -13.28
N TRP A 439 -33.00 -13.42 -11.96
CA TRP A 439 -31.81 -13.92 -11.26
C TRP A 439 -31.54 -15.40 -11.57
N ARG A 440 -32.58 -16.18 -11.91
CA ARG A 440 -32.46 -17.60 -12.26
C ARG A 440 -31.71 -17.84 -13.57
N ASN A 441 -31.66 -16.83 -14.44
CA ASN A 441 -30.90 -16.86 -15.69
C ASN A 441 -29.50 -16.26 -15.54
N ALA A 442 -29.24 -15.57 -14.42
CA ALA A 442 -27.95 -14.97 -14.12
C ALA A 442 -26.96 -16.01 -13.55
N ARG A 443 -25.67 -15.65 -13.54
CA ARG A 443 -24.58 -16.49 -13.02
C ARG A 443 -24.30 -16.15 -11.55
N PHE A 444 -25.33 -16.29 -10.72
CA PHE A 444 -25.29 -16.01 -9.28
C PHE A 444 -25.06 -17.29 -8.50
N LEU A 445 -23.96 -17.33 -7.75
CA LEU A 445 -23.44 -18.54 -7.15
C LEU A 445 -22.89 -18.27 -5.75
N GLU A 446 -22.89 -19.31 -4.92
CA GLU A 446 -22.27 -19.34 -3.61
C GLU A 446 -21.32 -20.53 -3.46
N TYR A 447 -20.34 -20.45 -2.56
CA TYR A 447 -19.45 -21.58 -2.26
C TYR A 447 -18.89 -21.53 -0.84
N ARG A 448 -19.25 -22.51 -0.01
CA ARG A 448 -18.72 -22.67 1.37
C ARG A 448 -18.77 -21.40 2.21
N ASN A 449 -19.85 -20.63 2.06
CA ASN A 449 -20.12 -19.50 2.95
C ASN A 449 -20.54 -20.03 4.33
N THR A 450 -20.26 -19.25 5.38
CA THR A 450 -20.60 -19.55 6.78
C THR A 450 -21.44 -18.43 7.38
N GLY A 451 -21.93 -18.61 8.62
CA GLY A 451 -22.77 -17.63 9.31
C GLY A 451 -24.27 -17.89 9.13
N SER A 452 -25.10 -17.18 9.91
CA SER A 452 -26.56 -17.40 9.98
C SER A 452 -27.31 -17.02 8.70
N GLY A 453 -26.73 -16.14 7.86
CA GLY A 453 -27.27 -15.81 6.55
C GLY A 453 -26.82 -16.75 5.43
N ALA A 454 -25.94 -17.71 5.73
CA ALA A 454 -25.51 -18.73 4.78
C ALA A 454 -26.44 -19.96 4.82
N GLY A 455 -26.53 -20.68 3.71
CA GLY A 455 -27.35 -21.89 3.63
C GLY A 455 -27.38 -22.47 2.22
N SER A 456 -28.16 -23.54 2.06
CA SER A 456 -28.36 -24.18 0.76
C SER A 456 -29.85 -24.49 0.59
N ASN A 457 -30.44 -24.00 -0.49
CA ASN A 457 -31.80 -24.27 -0.93
C ASN A 457 -31.93 -24.03 -2.45
N SER A 458 -33.12 -24.25 -3.01
CA SER A 458 -33.39 -24.08 -4.46
C SER A 458 -33.20 -22.66 -4.98
N ASN A 459 -33.12 -21.66 -4.10
CA ASN A 459 -32.86 -20.27 -4.43
C ASN A 459 -31.40 -19.88 -4.20
N ARG A 460 -30.50 -20.84 -3.91
CA ARG A 460 -29.08 -20.59 -3.59
C ARG A 460 -28.15 -21.50 -4.37
N PRO A 461 -27.95 -21.25 -5.67
CA PRO A 461 -27.07 -22.07 -6.50
C PRO A 461 -25.66 -22.17 -5.90
N GLN A 462 -25.16 -23.39 -5.73
CA GLN A 462 -23.84 -23.66 -5.14
C GLN A 462 -22.85 -24.09 -6.22
N LEU A 463 -21.60 -23.63 -6.10
CA LEU A 463 -20.49 -24.25 -6.82
C LEU A 463 -20.11 -25.59 -6.19
N SER A 464 -19.72 -26.54 -7.05
CA SER A 464 -18.92 -27.70 -6.64
C SER A 464 -17.46 -27.32 -6.41
N ASP A 465 -16.72 -28.16 -5.69
CA ASP A 465 -15.28 -27.95 -5.44
C ASP A 465 -14.46 -27.84 -6.75
N SER A 466 -14.78 -28.64 -7.77
CA SER A 466 -14.10 -28.62 -9.06
C SER A 466 -14.37 -27.33 -9.83
N GLN A 467 -15.61 -26.82 -9.79
CA GLN A 467 -15.92 -25.51 -10.36
C GLN A 467 -15.23 -24.42 -9.55
N ALA A 468 -15.25 -24.46 -8.22
CA ALA A 468 -14.63 -23.44 -7.37
C ALA A 468 -13.12 -23.27 -7.62
N ALA A 469 -12.42 -24.31 -8.08
CA ALA A 469 -11.02 -24.21 -8.52
C ALA A 469 -10.82 -23.26 -9.73
N GLU A 470 -11.89 -22.99 -10.50
CA GLU A 470 -11.90 -22.05 -11.62
C GLU A 470 -12.26 -20.61 -11.25
N TYR A 471 -12.69 -20.35 -10.01
CA TYR A 471 -13.17 -19.04 -9.55
C TYR A 471 -12.34 -18.48 -8.40
N THR A 472 -11.00 -18.51 -8.52
CA THR A 472 -10.10 -17.93 -7.51
C THR A 472 -9.85 -16.44 -7.76
N PRO A 473 -9.52 -15.64 -6.72
CA PRO A 473 -9.09 -14.26 -6.90
C PRO A 473 -8.03 -14.07 -8.00
N GLN A 474 -7.03 -14.96 -8.06
CA GLN A 474 -5.97 -14.92 -9.06
C GLN A 474 -6.53 -15.11 -10.48
N LYS A 475 -7.47 -16.05 -10.68
CA LYS A 475 -8.09 -16.28 -12.00
C LYS A 475 -8.98 -15.13 -12.44
N TYR A 476 -9.69 -14.50 -11.51
CA TYR A 476 -10.47 -13.29 -11.79
C TYR A 476 -9.60 -12.14 -12.31
N LEU A 477 -8.43 -11.95 -11.68
CA LEU A 477 -7.60 -10.77 -11.90
C LEU A 477 -6.56 -10.97 -13.00
N ALA A 478 -6.14 -12.21 -13.27
CA ALA A 478 -5.08 -12.53 -14.23
C ALA A 478 -5.29 -11.88 -15.61
N GLY A 479 -6.52 -11.91 -16.14
CA GLY A 479 -6.82 -11.50 -17.51
C GLY A 479 -5.85 -12.12 -18.52
N SER A 480 -5.53 -11.41 -19.60
CA SER A 480 -4.57 -11.86 -20.61
C SER A 480 -3.10 -11.53 -20.24
N ASP A 481 -2.88 -10.63 -19.29
CA ASP A 481 -1.55 -10.14 -18.91
C ASP A 481 -0.98 -10.80 -17.64
N GLY A 482 -1.70 -11.74 -17.05
CA GLY A 482 -1.29 -12.45 -15.83
C GLY A 482 -1.27 -11.57 -14.58
N TRP A 483 -2.02 -10.45 -14.56
CA TRP A 483 -2.01 -9.52 -13.44
C TRP A 483 -2.38 -10.20 -12.10
N ASN A 484 -1.49 -10.08 -11.12
CA ASN A 484 -1.66 -10.71 -9.80
C ASN A 484 -1.33 -9.72 -8.68
N PRO A 485 -2.30 -8.94 -8.19
CA PRO A 485 -2.10 -8.01 -7.07
C PRO A 485 -2.21 -8.68 -5.68
N ILE A 486 -2.31 -10.02 -5.62
CA ILE A 486 -2.52 -10.79 -4.39
C ILE A 486 -1.20 -11.27 -3.77
N SER A 487 -0.11 -11.31 -4.55
CA SER A 487 1.21 -11.83 -4.17
C SER A 487 2.00 -10.91 -3.24
#